data_AF-A0A7M7NCT9-F1
#
_entry.id   AF-A0A7M7NCT9-F1
#
_cell.length_a   1.000
_cell.length_b   1.000
_cell.length_c   1.000
_cell.angle_alpha   90.00
_cell.angle_beta   90.00
_cell.angle_gamma   90.00
#
_symmetry.space_group_name_H-M   'P 1'
#
loop_
_entity.id
_entity.type
_entity.pdbx_description
1 polymer ?
#
loop_
_entity_poly.entity_id
_entity_poly.type
_entity_poly.pdbx_seq_one_letter_code
_entity_poly.pdbx_strand_id
1 'polypeptide(L)'
;MEETNARTFGEGAMGILSCWTTVFTLFLCLICSEAFTDGWSPSEDVVTPYEFGEHGSPRSHRQIRDCQPIKYDNVTHHTQKAHDWDQNGRVPYPITDLNYFYDDLPFGERAPGHIVWVKSPARTVSVLEPFDSGGCTNHHRATVDTSAKQENCLVAVNAGYFNTRSGDCYGNVVSNGRLVQTNGGLQNAHFGIRADGTLVFGYLSEEDVLQKENPFVQLVGGVGWLLRDGEIYVEESRKAECGDVEESGTVDAFFDMLSARVAVGSDDEGNLVIAAIDGQSKVRGVSMSSFASWLLSHGVKNAINLDGGGSATYVINGTIANNPSDHCRDSAFRCPRQVSTIVCVHEPRCDPRDCNNHGDCIQGECSCHANWHGLSCDQLQCGDHNCSGKGICHGNGCICDVGYLPPDCTRTCPSGWYGQDCSYHCDCLHGWSCDPVSGECACLPGYTGKYCQDICAIGYYGPGCDEECECSNGLCPCHHITGSCMISHMTPTMEVFSKLGSALPAESSKMKDWFLTNLS
;
A
#
# COMPACT_ATOMS: atom_id res chain seq x y z
N MET A 1 -16.65 6.08 75.65
CA MET A 1 -15.79 5.96 74.46
C MET A 1 -16.22 4.68 73.76
N GLU A 2 -16.67 4.85 72.52
CA GLU A 2 -17.01 3.92 71.42
C GLU A 2 -16.91 2.40 71.69
N GLU A 3 -17.98 1.62 71.52
CA GLU A 3 -18.58 1.10 70.26
C GLU A 3 -17.75 0.00 69.53
N THR A 4 -18.21 -1.24 69.74
CA THR A 4 -18.53 -2.31 68.75
C THR A 4 -17.65 -2.64 67.54
N ASN A 5 -17.22 -3.92 67.51
CA ASN A 5 -17.23 -4.92 66.41
C ASN A 5 -16.79 -4.55 64.97
N ALA A 6 -15.76 -5.25 64.47
CA ALA A 6 -15.89 -6.15 63.30
C ALA A 6 -14.60 -6.96 63.04
N ARG A 7 -14.80 -8.23 62.69
CA ARG A 7 -13.79 -9.21 62.26
C ARG A 7 -13.46 -9.07 60.76
N THR A 8 -12.32 -9.68 60.40
CA THR A 8 -11.90 -10.24 59.09
C THR A 8 -11.57 -9.28 57.96
N PHE A 9 -10.29 -9.24 57.56
CA PHE A 9 -9.75 -9.55 56.21
C PHE A 9 -8.25 -9.21 56.18
N GLY A 10 -7.35 -10.16 56.00
CA GLY A 10 -5.92 -9.80 55.94
C GLY A 10 -4.87 -10.90 55.88
N GLU A 11 -5.05 -12.00 55.13
CA GLU A 11 -3.94 -12.95 54.86
C GLU A 11 -3.92 -13.51 53.42
N GLY A 12 -4.51 -12.79 52.44
CA GLY A 12 -4.61 -13.28 51.05
C GLY A 12 -3.80 -12.51 50.00
N ALA A 13 -3.15 -11.40 50.34
CA ALA A 13 -2.63 -10.47 49.32
C ALA A 13 -1.11 -10.52 49.07
N MET A 14 -0.31 -11.19 49.91
CA MET A 14 1.15 -11.22 49.73
C MET A 14 1.67 -12.40 48.89
N GLY A 15 0.88 -13.46 48.67
CA GLY A 15 1.29 -14.61 47.85
C GLY A 15 1.08 -14.42 46.35
N ILE A 16 0.17 -13.54 45.94
CA ILE A 16 -0.20 -13.36 44.53
C ILE A 16 0.72 -12.35 43.83
N LEU A 17 1.20 -11.32 44.53
CA LEU A 17 2.15 -10.34 43.95
C LEU A 17 3.55 -10.94 43.66
N SER A 18 3.98 -11.95 44.42
CA SER A 18 5.28 -12.61 44.22
C SER A 18 5.29 -13.58 43.04
N CYS A 19 4.13 -14.11 42.65
CA CYS A 19 4.00 -15.07 41.55
C CYS A 19 3.88 -14.35 40.20
N TRP A 20 3.22 -13.19 40.17
CA TRP A 20 3.11 -12.38 38.95
C TRP A 20 4.43 -11.71 38.57
N THR A 21 5.25 -11.28 39.54
CA THR A 21 6.57 -10.70 39.26
C THR A 21 7.59 -11.74 38.76
N THR A 22 7.52 -12.99 39.23
CA THR A 22 8.36 -14.09 38.74
C THR A 22 7.92 -14.61 37.37
N VAL A 23 6.62 -14.68 37.09
CA VAL A 23 6.11 -15.04 35.76
C VAL A 23 6.39 -13.94 34.74
N PHE A 24 6.26 -12.65 35.11
CA PHE A 24 6.56 -11.54 34.20
C PHE A 24 8.07 -11.39 33.93
N THR A 25 8.94 -11.70 34.90
CA THR A 25 10.40 -11.74 34.68
C THR A 25 10.84 -12.98 33.90
N LEU A 26 10.17 -14.13 34.05
CA LEU A 26 10.39 -15.29 33.18
C LEU A 26 9.87 -15.07 31.75
N PHE A 27 8.75 -14.35 31.57
CA PHE A 27 8.24 -13.95 30.26
C PHE A 27 9.13 -12.89 29.60
N LEU A 28 9.65 -11.92 30.36
CA LEU A 28 10.66 -10.98 29.88
C LEU A 28 12.00 -11.67 29.60
N CYS A 29 12.39 -12.70 30.35
CA CYS A 29 13.57 -13.51 30.03
C CYS A 29 13.34 -14.40 28.79
N LEU A 30 12.13 -14.92 28.55
CA LEU A 30 11.77 -15.66 27.34
C LEU A 30 11.69 -14.74 26.11
N ILE A 31 11.13 -13.54 26.26
CA ILE A 31 11.16 -12.50 25.20
C ILE A 31 12.57 -11.94 24.99
N CYS A 32 13.41 -11.87 26.04
CA CYS A 32 14.84 -11.53 25.91
C CYS A 32 15.73 -12.71 25.48
N SER A 33 15.22 -13.95 25.44
CA SER A 33 15.93 -15.09 24.82
C SER A 33 15.43 -15.38 23.40
N GLU A 34 14.35 -14.74 22.98
CA GLU A 34 14.07 -14.38 21.59
C GLU A 34 14.61 -12.99 21.22
N ALA A 35 15.52 -12.43 22.02
CA ALA A 35 16.54 -11.59 21.42
C ALA A 35 17.29 -12.51 20.46
N PHE A 36 16.96 -12.43 19.17
CA PHE A 36 17.79 -12.90 18.08
C PHE A 36 19.22 -12.72 18.54
N THR A 37 19.93 -13.82 18.76
CA THR A 37 21.37 -13.76 18.68
C THR A 37 21.62 -13.29 17.26
N ASP A 38 21.75 -11.98 17.08
CA ASP A 38 22.12 -11.38 15.81
C ASP A 38 23.47 -12.00 15.49
N GLY A 39 23.40 -13.08 14.72
CA GLY A 39 24.52 -13.84 14.19
C GLY A 39 25.18 -13.01 13.11
N TRP A 40 25.57 -11.79 13.47
CA TRP A 40 26.17 -10.87 12.54
C TRP A 40 27.58 -11.37 12.21
N SER A 41 27.90 -11.33 10.92
CA SER A 41 29.23 -11.67 10.41
C SER A 41 30.28 -10.63 10.87
N PRO A 42 31.48 -11.06 11.30
CA PRO A 42 32.61 -10.15 11.55
C PRO A 42 33.23 -9.54 10.29
N SER A 43 32.66 -9.75 9.09
CA SER A 43 33.20 -9.29 7.80
C SER A 43 34.61 -9.82 7.53
N GLU A 44 34.73 -11.14 7.41
CA GLU A 44 36.03 -11.81 7.23
C GLU A 44 36.41 -11.98 5.74
N ASP A 45 35.43 -12.18 4.86
CA ASP A 45 35.65 -12.34 3.42
C ASP A 45 35.45 -11.01 2.68
N VAL A 46 36.33 -10.06 2.94
CA VAL A 46 36.26 -8.71 2.35
C VAL A 46 36.97 -8.68 1.00
N VAL A 47 36.25 -8.27 -0.03
CA VAL A 47 36.77 -8.05 -1.38
C VAL A 47 36.75 -6.55 -1.65
N THR A 48 37.90 -5.91 -1.56
CA THR A 48 38.04 -4.46 -1.80
C THR A 48 38.78 -4.21 -3.11
N PRO A 49 38.18 -3.47 -4.05
CA PRO A 49 38.87 -3.08 -5.29
C PRO A 49 39.93 -2.01 -5.06
N TYR A 50 39.79 -1.17 -4.03
CA TYR A 50 40.66 -0.02 -3.76
C TYR A 50 41.29 -0.09 -2.36
N GLU A 51 42.40 0.61 -2.16
CA GLU A 51 43.03 0.75 -0.82
C GLU A 51 42.20 1.62 0.13
N PHE A 52 42.45 1.48 1.44
CA PHE A 52 41.58 2.00 2.49
C PHE A 52 41.37 3.53 2.43
N GLY A 53 40.15 3.95 2.08
CA GLY A 53 39.66 5.33 2.23
C GLY A 53 39.26 6.01 0.93
N GLU A 54 39.67 5.47 -0.22
CA GLU A 54 39.33 6.00 -1.54
C GLU A 54 38.59 4.92 -2.34
N HIS A 55 37.42 5.26 -2.91
CA HIS A 55 36.62 4.32 -3.72
C HIS A 55 36.31 4.95 -5.07
N GLY A 56 36.63 4.23 -6.13
CA GLY A 56 36.45 4.67 -7.51
C GLY A 56 37.72 5.26 -8.12
N SER A 57 37.78 5.29 -9.44
CA SER A 57 38.94 5.85 -10.14
C SER A 57 38.96 7.38 -10.01
N PRO A 58 40.14 7.99 -9.72
CA PRO A 58 40.30 9.44 -9.73
C PRO A 58 40.26 10.02 -11.16
N ARG A 59 40.19 9.17 -12.20
CA ARG A 59 40.09 9.62 -13.59
C ARG A 59 38.77 10.34 -13.81
N SER A 60 38.86 11.48 -14.50
CA SER A 60 37.67 12.19 -14.98
C SER A 60 36.91 11.39 -16.03
N HIS A 61 35.59 11.60 -16.13
CA HIS A 61 34.75 11.03 -17.20
C HIS A 61 35.32 11.27 -18.60
N ARG A 62 35.92 12.45 -18.83
CA ARG A 62 36.64 12.76 -20.07
C ARG A 62 37.79 11.80 -20.36
N GLN A 63 38.60 11.46 -19.36
CA GLN A 63 39.70 10.51 -19.53
C GLN A 63 39.18 9.10 -19.85
N ILE A 64 38.06 8.69 -19.27
CA ILE A 64 37.40 7.41 -19.60
C ILE A 64 37.00 7.39 -21.07
N ARG A 65 36.31 8.45 -21.53
CA ARG A 65 35.92 8.61 -22.93
C ARG A 65 37.11 8.63 -23.88
N ASP A 66 38.18 9.35 -23.53
CA ASP A 66 39.33 9.51 -24.41
C ASP A 66 40.21 8.22 -24.43
N CYS A 67 40.08 7.31 -23.43
CA CYS A 67 40.83 6.05 -23.36
C CYS A 67 40.04 4.81 -23.81
N GLN A 68 38.74 4.92 -24.10
CA GLN A 68 37.93 3.78 -24.52
C GLN A 68 38.22 3.35 -25.97
N PRO A 69 37.84 2.13 -26.39
CA PRO A 69 37.98 1.71 -27.78
C PRO A 69 37.25 2.63 -28.76
N ILE A 70 37.92 2.98 -29.87
CA ILE A 70 37.43 3.93 -30.89
C ILE A 70 36.04 3.56 -31.44
N LYS A 71 35.69 2.27 -31.46
CA LYS A 71 34.38 1.80 -31.94
C LYS A 71 33.17 2.38 -31.18
N TYR A 72 33.39 2.88 -29.96
CA TYR A 72 32.34 3.47 -29.11
C TYR A 72 32.30 5.01 -29.17
N ASP A 73 33.15 5.61 -29.99
CA ASP A 73 33.27 7.06 -30.20
C ASP A 73 33.27 7.82 -28.85
N ASN A 74 32.33 8.75 -28.65
CA ASN A 74 32.26 9.59 -27.46
C ASN A 74 31.28 9.08 -26.39
N VAL A 75 30.64 7.93 -26.62
CA VAL A 75 29.60 7.39 -25.73
C VAL A 75 30.24 6.37 -24.79
N THR A 76 30.13 6.63 -23.48
CA THR A 76 30.74 5.79 -22.43
C THR A 76 29.76 4.87 -21.71
N HIS A 77 28.52 4.81 -22.19
CA HIS A 77 27.46 3.99 -21.63
C HIS A 77 26.64 3.34 -22.77
N HIS A 78 25.97 2.24 -22.46
CA HIS A 78 25.00 1.59 -23.33
C HIS A 78 23.58 1.94 -22.85
N THR A 79 22.65 2.10 -23.79
CA THR A 79 21.22 2.26 -23.49
C THR A 79 20.38 1.26 -24.27
N GLN A 80 19.35 0.72 -23.60
CA GLN A 80 18.42 -0.23 -24.18
C GLN A 80 17.02 0.03 -23.61
N LYS A 81 15.97 -0.13 -24.42
CA LYS A 81 14.61 -0.10 -23.88
C LYS A 81 14.33 -1.38 -23.09
N ALA A 82 13.77 -1.23 -21.90
CA ALA A 82 13.28 -2.36 -21.13
C ALA A 82 12.17 -3.11 -21.88
N HIS A 83 12.14 -4.43 -21.74
CA HIS A 83 11.02 -5.22 -22.18
C HIS A 83 9.83 -4.99 -21.24
N ASP A 84 8.83 -4.22 -21.70
CA ASP A 84 7.78 -3.71 -20.81
C ASP A 84 6.46 -4.49 -20.84
N TRP A 85 6.08 -5.07 -21.99
CA TRP A 85 4.71 -5.53 -22.22
C TRP A 85 4.63 -6.82 -23.02
N ASP A 86 3.63 -7.64 -22.70
CA ASP A 86 3.25 -8.79 -23.52
C ASP A 86 2.47 -8.37 -24.78
N GLN A 87 2.05 -9.36 -25.58
CA GLN A 87 1.29 -9.14 -26.82
C GLN A 87 -0.06 -8.41 -26.61
N ASN A 88 -0.57 -8.36 -25.38
CA ASN A 88 -1.82 -7.72 -25.00
C ASN A 88 -1.62 -6.39 -24.27
N GLY A 89 -0.39 -5.87 -24.19
CA GLY A 89 -0.09 -4.63 -23.49
C GLY A 89 -0.11 -4.74 -21.96
N ARG A 90 0.09 -5.95 -21.41
CA ARG A 90 0.13 -6.21 -19.95
C ARG A 90 1.53 -6.58 -19.49
N VAL A 91 1.82 -6.38 -18.21
CA VAL A 91 3.09 -6.83 -17.62
C VAL A 91 3.18 -8.36 -17.78
N PRO A 92 4.20 -8.91 -18.47
CA PRO A 92 4.31 -10.34 -18.67
C PRO A 92 4.40 -11.10 -17.35
N TYR A 93 3.64 -12.20 -17.25
CA TYR A 93 3.67 -13.10 -16.10
C TYR A 93 4.13 -14.51 -16.51
N PRO A 94 4.98 -15.20 -15.73
CA PRO A 94 5.62 -14.72 -14.50
C PRO A 94 6.63 -13.59 -14.76
N ILE A 95 6.80 -12.71 -13.76
CA ILE A 95 7.73 -11.56 -13.78
C ILE A 95 9.18 -12.06 -13.84
N THR A 96 9.46 -13.13 -13.10
CA THR A 96 10.79 -13.73 -12.97
C THR A 96 10.82 -15.11 -13.64
N ASP A 97 11.89 -15.37 -14.38
CA ASP A 97 12.29 -16.72 -14.78
C ASP A 97 13.58 -17.06 -14.06
N LEU A 98 13.48 -17.88 -13.01
CA LEU A 98 14.57 -18.17 -12.08
C LEU A 98 15.17 -19.53 -12.38
N ASN A 99 16.50 -19.57 -12.46
CA ASN A 99 17.25 -20.79 -12.65
C ASN A 99 18.35 -20.91 -11.58
N TYR A 100 18.32 -22.00 -10.81
CA TYR A 100 19.42 -22.43 -9.97
C TYR A 100 20.33 -23.34 -10.79
N PHE A 101 21.62 -23.07 -10.76
CA PHE A 101 22.60 -23.86 -11.51
C PHE A 101 23.72 -24.37 -10.63
N TYR A 102 24.33 -25.45 -11.11
CA TYR A 102 25.57 -26.00 -10.61
C TYR A 102 26.42 -26.38 -11.82
N ASP A 103 26.97 -25.36 -12.45
CA ASP A 103 27.56 -25.47 -13.79
C ASP A 103 29.08 -25.52 -13.76
N ASP A 104 29.63 -26.12 -14.82
CA ASP A 104 31.03 -25.99 -15.17
C ASP A 104 31.27 -24.58 -15.71
N LEU A 105 31.90 -23.74 -14.89
CA LEU A 105 32.32 -22.42 -15.28
C LEU A 105 33.47 -22.51 -16.28
N PRO A 106 33.66 -21.48 -17.12
CA PRO A 106 34.85 -21.37 -17.94
C PRO A 106 36.12 -21.64 -17.11
N PHE A 107 37.04 -22.44 -17.66
CA PHE A 107 38.28 -22.90 -17.01
C PHE A 107 38.15 -24.01 -15.94
N GLY A 108 36.99 -24.67 -15.85
CA GLY A 108 36.84 -25.96 -15.16
C GLY A 108 36.55 -25.87 -13.66
N GLU A 109 36.13 -24.70 -13.19
CA GLU A 109 35.64 -24.51 -11.83
C GLU A 109 34.14 -24.78 -11.77
N ARG A 110 33.66 -25.53 -10.78
CA ARG A 110 32.22 -25.68 -10.54
C ARG A 110 31.80 -24.79 -9.40
N ALA A 111 30.78 -23.96 -9.61
CA ALA A 111 30.20 -23.16 -8.55
C ALA A 111 28.66 -23.19 -8.62
N PRO A 112 27.98 -23.31 -7.46
CA PRO A 112 26.55 -23.08 -7.41
C PRO A 112 26.25 -21.60 -7.60
N GLY A 113 25.10 -21.32 -8.19
CA GLY A 113 24.64 -19.96 -8.35
C GLY A 113 23.18 -19.88 -8.76
N HIS A 114 22.72 -18.65 -8.90
CA HIS A 114 21.38 -18.31 -9.34
C HIS A 114 21.47 -17.28 -10.45
N ILE A 115 20.61 -17.43 -11.44
CA ILE A 115 20.38 -16.44 -12.49
C ILE A 115 18.89 -16.27 -12.68
N VAL A 116 18.45 -15.01 -12.80
CA VAL A 116 17.04 -14.67 -13.01
C VAL A 116 16.92 -13.66 -14.13
N TRP A 117 15.98 -13.92 -15.03
CA TRP A 117 15.51 -12.95 -16.02
C TRP A 117 14.26 -12.27 -15.47
N VAL A 118 14.24 -10.94 -15.54
CA VAL A 118 13.20 -10.08 -14.97
C VAL A 118 12.55 -9.30 -16.10
N LYS A 119 11.25 -9.51 -16.25
CA LYS A 119 10.40 -8.82 -17.24
C LYS A 119 9.85 -7.53 -16.64
N SER A 120 9.56 -6.56 -17.51
CA SER A 120 9.10 -5.21 -17.16
C SER A 120 9.94 -4.53 -16.07
N PRO A 121 11.29 -4.54 -16.16
CA PRO A 121 12.15 -4.07 -15.07
C PRO A 121 11.90 -2.60 -14.69
N ALA A 122 11.38 -1.77 -15.60
CA ALA A 122 10.98 -0.41 -15.30
C ALA A 122 9.87 -0.30 -14.22
N ARG A 123 9.08 -1.37 -14.03
CA ARG A 123 7.96 -1.44 -13.08
C ARG A 123 8.21 -2.38 -11.90
N THR A 124 9.11 -3.34 -12.08
CA THR A 124 9.30 -4.48 -11.17
C THR A 124 10.65 -4.45 -10.45
N VAL A 125 11.53 -3.49 -10.75
CA VAL A 125 12.88 -3.41 -10.15
C VAL A 125 13.05 -2.11 -9.38
N SER A 126 13.59 -2.23 -8.17
CA SER A 126 13.99 -1.11 -7.33
C SER A 126 15.39 -1.28 -6.77
N VAL A 127 16.16 -0.19 -6.75
CA VAL A 127 17.36 -0.07 -5.92
C VAL A 127 16.90 0.45 -4.56
N LEU A 128 17.17 -0.29 -3.49
CA LEU A 128 16.74 0.07 -2.14
C LEU A 128 17.94 0.35 -1.23
N GLU A 129 17.74 1.27 -0.30
CA GLU A 129 18.68 1.59 0.78
C GLU A 129 18.64 0.53 1.90
N PRO A 130 19.67 0.46 2.76
CA PRO A 130 19.69 -0.49 3.86
C PRO A 130 18.59 -0.19 4.87
N PHE A 131 17.85 -1.22 5.29
CA PHE A 131 16.78 -1.16 6.29
C PHE A 131 15.53 -0.38 5.84
N ASP A 132 15.68 0.90 5.56
CA ASP A 132 14.62 1.84 5.17
C ASP A 132 15.16 3.00 4.32
N SER A 133 14.24 3.80 3.75
CA SER A 133 14.60 5.01 3.01
C SER A 133 15.37 5.98 3.92
N GLY A 134 16.55 6.43 3.48
CA GLY A 134 17.48 7.24 4.27
C GLY A 134 18.57 6.42 4.97
N GLY A 135 18.57 5.09 4.83
CA GLY A 135 19.58 4.21 5.39
C GLY A 135 21.02 4.58 4.99
N CYS A 136 21.25 5.01 3.74
CA CYS A 136 22.57 5.46 3.31
C CYS A 136 23.01 6.75 4.03
N THR A 137 22.11 7.72 4.20
CA THR A 137 22.38 8.97 4.91
C THR A 137 22.68 8.73 6.40
N ASN A 138 22.09 7.70 6.99
CA ASN A 138 22.29 7.32 8.39
C ASN A 138 23.43 6.31 8.60
N HIS A 139 24.18 5.96 7.55
CA HIS A 139 25.27 4.97 7.61
C HIS A 139 24.82 3.58 8.10
N HIS A 140 23.55 3.24 7.86
CA HIS A 140 22.98 1.96 8.24
C HIS A 140 23.52 0.84 7.36
N ARG A 141 23.54 -0.38 7.91
CA ARG A 141 23.75 -1.61 7.17
C ARG A 141 22.71 -2.62 7.58
N ALA A 142 22.23 -3.40 6.63
CA ALA A 142 21.23 -4.44 6.89
C ALA A 142 21.48 -5.65 5.99
N THR A 143 21.04 -6.83 6.42
CA THR A 143 21.08 -8.01 5.56
C THR A 143 20.09 -7.85 4.40
N VAL A 144 20.37 -8.52 3.27
CA VAL A 144 19.54 -8.39 2.07
C VAL A 144 18.09 -8.80 2.34
N ASP A 145 17.86 -9.85 3.11
CA ASP A 145 16.52 -10.32 3.49
C ASP A 145 15.76 -9.32 4.37
N THR A 146 16.48 -8.55 5.19
CA THR A 146 15.88 -7.47 5.99
C THR A 146 15.43 -6.32 5.10
N SER A 147 16.31 -5.81 4.23
CA SER A 147 15.97 -4.73 3.31
C SER A 147 14.93 -5.14 2.27
N ALA A 148 14.88 -6.42 1.88
CA ALA A 148 13.91 -6.95 0.93
C ALA A 148 12.46 -6.86 1.40
N LYS A 149 12.23 -6.73 2.72
CA LYS A 149 10.88 -6.56 3.29
C LYS A 149 10.25 -5.21 2.94
N GLN A 150 11.04 -4.19 2.58
CA GLN A 150 10.54 -2.86 2.25
C GLN A 150 9.54 -2.86 1.09
N GLU A 151 9.75 -3.75 0.10
CA GLU A 151 8.93 -3.84 -1.12
C GLU A 151 8.43 -5.27 -1.37
N ASN A 152 8.46 -6.15 -0.36
CA ASN A 152 8.10 -7.56 -0.47
C ASN A 152 8.77 -8.25 -1.68
N CYS A 153 10.09 -8.15 -1.77
CA CYS A 153 10.82 -8.60 -2.96
C CYS A 153 10.63 -10.11 -3.21
N LEU A 154 10.26 -10.43 -4.45
CA LEU A 154 10.25 -11.79 -5.00
C LEU A 154 11.68 -12.35 -5.07
N VAL A 155 12.60 -11.53 -5.55
CA VAL A 155 14.04 -11.80 -5.58
C VAL A 155 14.80 -10.56 -5.12
N ALA A 156 15.83 -10.71 -4.31
CA ALA A 156 16.72 -9.61 -3.95
C ALA A 156 18.19 -10.05 -3.89
N VAL A 157 19.08 -9.15 -4.30
CA VAL A 157 20.54 -9.32 -4.17
C VAL A 157 21.18 -8.07 -3.56
N ASN A 158 22.34 -8.23 -2.95
CA ASN A 158 23.16 -7.07 -2.58
C ASN A 158 23.58 -6.29 -3.85
N ALA A 159 23.77 -4.98 -3.70
CA ALA A 159 24.02 -4.10 -4.84
C ALA A 159 25.35 -3.35 -4.73
N GLY A 160 25.29 -2.05 -4.43
CA GLY A 160 26.44 -1.17 -4.44
C GLY A 160 27.44 -1.48 -3.33
N TYR A 161 28.66 -1.01 -3.54
CA TYR A 161 29.75 -1.09 -2.58
C TYR A 161 29.50 -0.15 -1.38
N PHE A 162 30.23 -0.39 -0.30
CA PHE A 162 30.16 0.44 0.90
C PHE A 162 31.44 0.35 1.72
N ASN A 163 31.62 1.31 2.61
CA ASN A 163 32.69 1.26 3.59
C ASN A 163 32.34 0.23 4.67
N THR A 164 33.08 -0.88 4.72
CA THR A 164 32.82 -1.97 5.68
C THR A 164 33.03 -1.57 7.15
N ARG A 165 33.68 -0.43 7.42
CA ARG A 165 33.90 0.09 8.77
C ARG A 165 32.87 1.13 9.18
N SER A 166 32.67 2.18 8.37
CA SER A 166 31.74 3.27 8.69
C SER A 166 30.30 3.00 8.29
N GLY A 167 30.06 2.13 7.30
CA GLY A 167 28.73 1.90 6.73
C GLY A 167 28.36 2.85 5.58
N ASP A 168 29.26 3.75 5.18
CA ASP A 168 29.01 4.70 4.09
C ASP A 168 28.69 3.99 2.77
N CYS A 169 27.59 4.35 2.12
CA CYS A 169 27.29 3.91 0.77
C CYS A 169 28.29 4.51 -0.23
N TYR A 170 28.70 3.75 -1.24
CA TYR A 170 29.56 4.26 -2.32
C TYR A 170 28.84 4.40 -3.66
N GLY A 171 29.39 5.25 -4.52
CA GLY A 171 28.89 5.49 -5.88
C GLY A 171 27.61 6.32 -5.92
N ASN A 172 27.08 6.52 -7.13
CA ASN A 172 25.81 7.18 -7.34
C ASN A 172 24.66 6.25 -6.95
N VAL A 173 23.69 6.75 -6.17
CA VAL A 173 22.52 5.99 -5.75
C VAL A 173 21.25 6.81 -6.00
N VAL A 174 20.34 6.23 -6.78
CA VAL A 174 18.96 6.72 -6.95
C VAL A 174 18.02 5.58 -6.58
N SER A 175 17.15 5.84 -5.61
CA SER A 175 16.17 4.88 -5.09
C SER A 175 14.78 5.42 -5.36
N ASN A 176 14.00 4.73 -6.20
CA ASN A 176 12.60 5.08 -6.50
C ASN A 176 12.41 6.56 -6.93
N GLY A 177 13.30 7.07 -7.79
CA GLY A 177 13.30 8.45 -8.28
C GLY A 177 13.92 9.48 -7.32
N ARG A 178 14.26 9.08 -6.10
CA ARG A 178 14.96 9.94 -5.14
C ARG A 178 16.47 9.81 -5.32
N LEU A 179 17.13 10.92 -5.66
CA LEU A 179 18.58 11.00 -5.61
C LEU A 179 19.04 10.89 -4.15
N VAL A 180 19.67 9.78 -3.79
CA VAL A 180 20.14 9.49 -2.43
C VAL A 180 21.52 10.12 -2.22
N GLN A 181 22.43 9.89 -3.16
CA GLN A 181 23.78 10.47 -3.15
C GLN A 181 24.39 10.48 -4.55
N THR A 182 25.37 11.37 -4.73
CA THR A 182 26.29 11.37 -5.87
C THR A 182 27.72 11.19 -5.40
N ASN A 183 28.57 10.66 -6.27
CA ASN A 183 30.00 10.47 -6.00
C ASN A 183 30.89 11.58 -6.59
N GLY A 184 30.31 12.74 -6.96
CA GLY A 184 31.05 13.88 -7.49
C GLY A 184 31.80 13.62 -8.80
N GLY A 185 31.35 12.65 -9.60
CA GLY A 185 31.96 12.32 -10.90
C GLY A 185 33.07 11.28 -10.86
N LEU A 186 33.29 10.60 -9.73
CA LEU A 186 34.17 9.42 -9.66
C LEU A 186 33.69 8.32 -10.61
N GLN A 187 34.63 7.68 -11.29
CA GLN A 187 34.30 6.79 -12.40
C GLN A 187 34.32 5.32 -11.98
N ASN A 188 33.14 4.71 -12.06
CA ASN A 188 32.87 3.29 -11.91
C ASN A 188 31.77 2.86 -12.88
N ALA A 189 31.58 1.56 -13.05
CA ALA A 189 30.48 1.02 -13.82
C ALA A 189 29.14 1.23 -13.09
N HIS A 190 28.10 1.66 -13.81
CA HIS A 190 26.77 1.92 -13.26
C HIS A 190 25.71 1.07 -13.96
N PHE A 191 24.67 0.74 -13.22
CA PHE A 191 23.40 0.26 -13.75
C PHE A 191 22.30 1.23 -13.30
N GLY A 192 21.43 1.62 -14.23
CA GLY A 192 20.26 2.42 -13.90
C GLY A 192 19.09 2.22 -14.84
N ILE A 193 17.93 2.69 -14.39
CA ILE A 193 16.68 2.73 -15.15
C ILE A 193 16.22 4.19 -15.18
N ARG A 194 15.97 4.71 -16.38
CA ARG A 194 15.43 6.05 -16.61
C ARG A 194 13.89 6.06 -16.45
N ALA A 195 13.32 7.25 -16.25
CA ALA A 195 11.87 7.43 -16.07
C ALA A 195 11.03 6.91 -17.27
N ASP A 196 11.61 6.90 -18.47
CA ASP A 196 10.99 6.36 -19.68
C ASP A 196 11.23 4.86 -19.91
N GLY A 197 11.71 4.13 -18.90
CA GLY A 197 11.99 2.69 -18.96
C GLY A 197 13.30 2.32 -19.67
N THR A 198 14.17 3.28 -19.97
CA THR A 198 15.47 2.98 -20.59
C THR A 198 16.44 2.41 -19.56
N LEU A 199 16.97 1.21 -19.82
CA LEU A 199 18.09 0.62 -19.10
C LEU A 199 19.40 1.28 -19.53
N VAL A 200 20.28 1.56 -18.57
CA VAL A 200 21.58 2.20 -18.80
C VAL A 200 22.67 1.42 -18.09
N PHE A 201 23.75 1.12 -18.82
CA PHE A 201 24.94 0.43 -18.29
C PHE A 201 26.22 1.17 -18.68
N GLY A 202 27.19 1.29 -17.76
CA GLY A 202 28.53 1.80 -18.08
C GLY A 202 28.94 3.04 -17.27
N TYR A 203 29.75 3.91 -17.88
CA TYR A 203 30.33 5.07 -17.20
C TYR A 203 29.51 6.33 -17.46
N LEU A 204 29.15 7.03 -16.40
CA LEU A 204 28.29 8.21 -16.41
C LEU A 204 29.05 9.45 -15.93
N SER A 205 28.79 10.58 -16.56
CA SER A 205 29.18 11.89 -16.03
C SER A 205 28.20 12.34 -14.95
N GLU A 206 28.60 13.33 -14.15
CA GLU A 206 27.70 13.94 -13.17
C GLU A 206 26.48 14.61 -13.85
N GLU A 207 26.66 15.16 -15.04
CA GLU A 207 25.57 15.72 -15.86
C GLU A 207 24.57 14.63 -16.28
N ASP A 208 25.05 13.46 -16.71
CA ASP A 208 24.19 12.33 -17.09
C ASP A 208 23.31 11.85 -15.92
N VAL A 209 23.85 11.90 -14.69
CA VAL A 209 23.16 11.51 -13.45
C VAL A 209 22.13 12.57 -13.05
N LEU A 210 22.46 13.85 -13.21
CA LEU A 210 21.65 14.98 -12.72
C LEU A 210 20.65 15.55 -13.74
N GLN A 211 20.60 15.03 -14.98
CA GLN A 211 19.66 15.49 -15.99
C GLN A 211 18.19 15.39 -15.54
N LYS A 212 17.36 16.34 -15.98
CA LYS A 212 15.98 16.49 -15.48
C LYS A 212 14.90 16.04 -16.47
N GLU A 213 15.24 15.98 -17.75
CA GLU A 213 14.31 15.68 -18.84
C GLU A 213 13.88 14.22 -18.83
N ASN A 214 14.83 13.32 -18.60
CA ASN A 214 14.61 11.89 -18.40
C ASN A 214 15.48 11.43 -17.23
N PRO A 215 15.07 11.68 -15.98
CA PRO A 215 15.89 11.39 -14.82
C PRO A 215 16.01 9.88 -14.60
N PHE A 216 17.02 9.46 -13.83
CA PHE A 216 17.05 8.11 -13.30
C PHE A 216 15.93 7.92 -12.27
N VAL A 217 15.25 6.77 -12.33
CA VAL A 217 14.34 6.28 -11.29
C VAL A 217 15.02 5.23 -10.41
N GLN A 218 15.97 4.49 -10.96
CA GLN A 218 16.84 3.57 -10.22
C GLN A 218 18.27 3.79 -10.71
N LEU A 219 19.25 3.82 -9.81
CA LEU A 219 20.67 3.92 -10.14
C LEU A 219 21.51 3.33 -9.01
N VAL A 220 22.49 2.50 -9.36
CA VAL A 220 23.49 1.98 -8.44
C VAL A 220 24.85 1.87 -9.12
N GLY A 221 25.91 2.18 -8.37
CA GLY A 221 27.29 1.98 -8.80
C GLY A 221 27.80 0.58 -8.44
N GLY A 222 28.51 -0.05 -9.36
CA GLY A 222 29.28 -1.27 -9.17
C GLY A 222 30.78 -1.03 -9.40
N VAL A 223 31.54 -2.09 -9.64
CA VAL A 223 32.96 -2.01 -10.03
C VAL A 223 33.22 -3.02 -11.13
N GLY A 224 33.58 -2.53 -12.31
CA GLY A 224 33.82 -3.31 -13.52
C GLY A 224 32.58 -3.47 -14.40
N TRP A 225 32.71 -3.02 -15.66
CA TRP A 225 31.75 -3.27 -16.72
C TRP A 225 32.11 -4.59 -17.43
N LEU A 226 31.38 -5.66 -17.12
CA LEU A 226 31.70 -7.02 -17.56
C LEU A 226 31.44 -7.24 -19.05
N LEU A 227 30.26 -6.82 -19.52
CA LEU A 227 29.80 -7.01 -20.89
C LEU A 227 29.26 -5.72 -21.47
N ARG A 228 29.68 -5.39 -22.69
CA ARG A 228 29.22 -4.24 -23.46
C ARG A 228 28.85 -4.70 -24.87
N ASP A 229 27.60 -4.50 -25.27
CA ASP A 229 27.11 -4.82 -26.62
C ASP A 229 27.36 -6.29 -27.04
N GLY A 230 27.30 -7.23 -26.08
CA GLY A 230 27.55 -8.65 -26.32
C GLY A 230 29.03 -9.04 -26.41
N GLU A 231 29.95 -8.16 -25.99
CA GLU A 231 31.38 -8.44 -25.91
C GLU A 231 31.91 -8.31 -24.48
N ILE A 232 32.93 -9.10 -24.15
CA ILE A 232 33.65 -9.02 -22.87
C ILE A 232 34.40 -7.70 -22.80
N TYR A 233 34.17 -6.91 -21.74
CA TYR A 233 34.70 -5.55 -21.57
C TYR A 233 35.53 -5.38 -20.27
N VAL A 234 35.98 -6.50 -19.71
CA VAL A 234 36.67 -6.58 -18.42
C VAL A 234 38.03 -5.87 -18.45
N GLU A 235 38.80 -6.00 -19.53
CA GLU A 235 40.14 -5.39 -19.65
C GLU A 235 40.10 -3.88 -19.88
N GLU A 236 39.09 -3.39 -20.59
CA GLU A 236 38.81 -1.96 -20.71
C GLU A 236 38.36 -1.39 -19.38
N SER A 237 37.54 -2.12 -18.64
CA SER A 237 37.11 -1.72 -17.29
C SER A 237 38.27 -1.66 -16.31
N ARG A 238 39.18 -2.64 -16.36
CA ARG A 238 40.43 -2.64 -15.59
C ARG A 238 41.18 -1.32 -15.82
N LYS A 239 41.36 -0.90 -17.08
CA LYS A 239 42.05 0.38 -17.40
C LYS A 239 41.28 1.62 -17.00
N ALA A 240 39.95 1.59 -17.10
CA ALA A 240 39.07 2.69 -16.77
C ALA A 240 39.02 2.95 -15.25
N GLU A 241 38.95 1.87 -14.47
CA GLU A 241 38.68 1.91 -13.04
C GLU A 241 39.95 1.82 -12.17
N CYS A 242 41.12 1.59 -12.75
CA CYS A 242 42.42 1.72 -12.09
C CYS A 242 42.89 3.18 -11.96
N GLY A 243 43.46 3.50 -10.80
CA GLY A 243 44.35 4.66 -10.62
C GLY A 243 45.66 4.50 -11.38
N ASP A 244 46.49 5.55 -11.42
CA ASP A 244 47.82 5.46 -12.03
C ASP A 244 48.75 4.51 -11.22
N VAL A 245 49.79 4.01 -11.89
CA VAL A 245 50.80 2.94 -11.63
C VAL A 245 51.09 2.46 -10.18
N GLU A 246 50.76 3.21 -9.12
CA GLU A 246 51.03 2.83 -7.72
C GLU A 246 49.89 1.99 -7.09
N GLU A 247 48.64 2.12 -7.56
CA GLU A 247 47.47 1.38 -7.03
C GLU A 247 47.09 0.13 -7.85
N SER A 248 47.69 -0.08 -9.02
CA SER A 248 47.23 -1.11 -9.97
C SER A 248 47.28 -2.53 -9.39
N GLY A 249 48.18 -2.81 -8.44
CA GLY A 249 48.33 -4.14 -7.84
C GLY A 249 47.11 -4.64 -7.06
N THR A 250 46.32 -3.75 -6.44
CA THR A 250 45.14 -4.15 -5.63
C THR A 250 43.90 -4.34 -6.51
N VAL A 251 43.71 -3.46 -7.50
CA VAL A 251 42.63 -3.58 -8.49
C VAL A 251 42.88 -4.80 -9.40
N ASP A 252 44.12 -5.03 -9.86
CA ASP A 252 44.43 -6.21 -10.67
C ASP A 252 44.15 -7.51 -9.92
N ALA A 253 44.55 -7.58 -8.64
CA ALA A 253 44.21 -8.70 -7.78
C ALA A 253 42.69 -8.87 -7.62
N PHE A 254 41.92 -7.78 -7.56
CA PHE A 254 40.46 -7.82 -7.52
C PHE A 254 39.85 -8.42 -8.79
N PHE A 255 40.35 -8.08 -9.98
CA PHE A 255 39.84 -8.60 -11.24
C PHE A 255 40.15 -10.09 -11.43
N ASP A 256 41.35 -10.51 -11.01
CA ASP A 256 41.84 -11.86 -11.26
C ASP A 256 41.44 -12.87 -10.17
N MET A 257 41.14 -12.42 -8.95
CA MET A 257 40.83 -13.33 -7.84
C MET A 257 39.49 -14.04 -8.02
N LEU A 258 39.48 -15.33 -7.66
CA LEU A 258 38.27 -16.10 -7.45
C LEU A 258 37.55 -15.58 -6.21
N SER A 259 36.26 -15.28 -6.33
CA SER A 259 35.40 -14.95 -5.18
C SER A 259 33.94 -15.19 -5.53
N ALA A 260 33.05 -15.00 -4.55
CA ALA A 260 31.63 -14.85 -4.82
C ALA A 260 31.38 -13.55 -5.59
N ARG A 261 30.50 -13.57 -6.59
CA ARG A 261 30.23 -12.40 -7.45
C ARG A 261 28.74 -12.24 -7.68
N VAL A 262 28.31 -11.00 -7.81
CA VAL A 262 26.94 -10.63 -8.19
C VAL A 262 27.02 -9.67 -9.37
N ALA A 263 26.14 -9.83 -10.35
CA ALA A 263 26.05 -8.95 -11.51
C ALA A 263 24.59 -8.61 -11.81
N VAL A 264 24.41 -7.44 -12.40
CA VAL A 264 23.17 -7.01 -13.03
C VAL A 264 23.44 -6.65 -14.49
N GLY A 265 22.57 -7.07 -15.37
CA GLY A 265 22.73 -6.96 -16.82
C GLY A 265 21.42 -6.97 -17.58
N SER A 266 21.51 -7.06 -18.91
CA SER A 266 20.36 -7.22 -19.80
C SER A 266 20.67 -8.20 -20.94
N ASP A 267 19.61 -8.85 -21.43
CA ASP A 267 19.65 -9.62 -22.68
C ASP A 267 19.35 -8.73 -23.90
N ASP A 268 19.20 -9.32 -25.08
CA ASP A 268 18.88 -8.61 -26.32
C ASP A 268 17.41 -8.14 -26.41
N GLU A 269 16.51 -8.77 -25.68
CA GLU A 269 15.10 -8.39 -25.60
C GLU A 269 14.85 -7.19 -24.66
N GLY A 270 15.81 -6.89 -23.77
CA GLY A 270 15.68 -5.85 -22.76
C GLY A 270 15.08 -6.35 -21.45
N ASN A 271 15.06 -7.67 -21.23
CA ASN A 271 14.83 -8.21 -19.89
C ASN A 271 16.07 -7.93 -19.04
N LEU A 272 15.86 -7.62 -17.76
CA LEU A 272 16.96 -7.46 -16.83
C LEU A 272 17.44 -8.84 -16.36
N VAL A 273 18.74 -9.05 -16.28
CA VAL A 273 19.34 -10.28 -15.79
C VAL A 273 20.08 -10.00 -14.49
N ILE A 274 19.79 -10.78 -13.45
CA ILE A 274 20.53 -10.74 -12.18
C ILE A 274 21.16 -12.11 -11.98
N ALA A 275 22.47 -12.14 -11.74
CA ALA A 275 23.21 -13.38 -11.51
C ALA A 275 24.05 -13.27 -10.24
N ALA A 276 24.06 -14.33 -9.44
CA ALA A 276 24.92 -14.47 -8.27
C ALA A 276 25.59 -15.84 -8.27
N ILE A 277 26.91 -15.86 -8.14
CA ILE A 277 27.71 -17.08 -8.01
C ILE A 277 28.32 -17.13 -6.62
N ASP A 278 28.11 -18.25 -5.94
CA ASP A 278 28.69 -18.48 -4.63
C ASP A 278 30.20 -18.72 -4.73
N GLY A 279 30.93 -18.19 -3.74
CA GLY A 279 32.37 -18.28 -3.71
C GLY A 279 32.94 -17.97 -2.33
N GLN A 280 34.26 -17.88 -2.25
CA GLN A 280 35.00 -17.39 -1.10
C GLN A 280 36.34 -16.87 -1.65
N SER A 281 36.72 -15.66 -1.28
CA SER A 281 37.84 -14.99 -1.91
C SER A 281 39.13 -15.80 -1.83
N LYS A 282 39.83 -15.88 -2.96
CA LYS A 282 41.08 -16.64 -3.17
C LYS A 282 40.94 -18.16 -3.01
N VAL A 283 39.73 -18.69 -2.82
CA VAL A 283 39.49 -20.12 -2.57
C VAL A 283 38.59 -20.75 -3.63
N ARG A 284 37.42 -20.16 -3.88
CA ARG A 284 36.38 -20.71 -4.78
C ARG A 284 35.51 -19.60 -5.35
N GLY A 285 34.83 -19.85 -6.46
CA GLY A 285 33.89 -18.91 -7.08
C GLY A 285 34.31 -18.61 -8.52
N VAL A 286 34.37 -17.33 -8.90
CA VAL A 286 34.76 -16.90 -10.24
C VAL A 286 35.63 -15.65 -10.21
N SER A 287 36.54 -15.55 -11.19
CA SER A 287 37.18 -14.29 -11.58
C SER A 287 36.25 -13.45 -12.45
N MET A 288 36.53 -12.16 -12.63
CA MET A 288 35.66 -11.27 -13.43
C MET A 288 35.58 -11.72 -14.90
N SER A 289 36.70 -12.12 -15.50
CA SER A 289 36.74 -12.60 -16.88
C SER A 289 35.97 -13.89 -17.09
N SER A 290 36.05 -14.83 -16.14
CA SER A 290 35.28 -16.09 -16.18
C SER A 290 33.79 -15.83 -16.01
N PHE A 291 33.43 -14.90 -15.11
CA PHE A 291 32.04 -14.52 -14.90
C PHE A 291 31.44 -13.82 -16.13
N ALA A 292 32.16 -12.88 -16.75
CA ALA A 292 31.75 -12.23 -17.99
C ALA A 292 31.53 -13.25 -19.12
N SER A 293 32.47 -14.19 -19.29
CA SER A 293 32.37 -15.25 -20.29
C SER A 293 31.14 -16.15 -20.05
N TRP A 294 30.86 -16.48 -18.79
CA TRP A 294 29.69 -17.28 -18.40
C TRP A 294 28.37 -16.52 -18.60
N LEU A 295 28.31 -15.24 -18.26
CA LEU A 295 27.13 -14.40 -18.53
C LEU A 295 26.86 -14.32 -20.04
N LEU A 296 27.90 -14.14 -20.84
CA LEU A 296 27.78 -14.08 -22.30
C LEU A 296 27.27 -15.40 -22.89
N SER A 297 27.73 -16.55 -22.36
CA SER A 297 27.22 -17.86 -22.79
C SER A 297 25.75 -18.10 -22.43
N HIS A 298 25.20 -17.34 -21.48
CA HIS A 298 23.78 -17.35 -21.09
C HIS A 298 22.96 -16.26 -21.78
N GLY A 299 23.50 -15.62 -22.82
CA GLY A 299 22.76 -14.66 -23.66
C GLY A 299 22.77 -13.22 -23.15
N VAL A 300 23.43 -12.94 -22.03
CA VAL A 300 23.56 -11.57 -21.49
C VAL A 300 24.41 -10.72 -22.43
N LYS A 301 23.95 -9.50 -22.72
CA LYS A 301 24.60 -8.56 -23.66
C LYS A 301 25.31 -7.42 -22.96
N ASN A 302 24.70 -6.91 -21.90
CA ASN A 302 25.29 -5.86 -21.08
C ASN A 302 25.27 -6.31 -19.63
N ALA A 303 26.35 -6.09 -18.88
CA ALA A 303 26.38 -6.46 -17.46
C ALA A 303 27.46 -5.68 -16.71
N ILE A 304 27.16 -5.25 -15.49
CA ILE A 304 28.15 -4.72 -14.55
C ILE A 304 28.30 -5.64 -13.34
N ASN A 305 29.47 -5.63 -12.71
CA ASN A 305 29.73 -6.35 -11.48
C ASN A 305 29.36 -5.49 -10.27
N LEU A 306 28.58 -6.07 -9.36
CA LEU A 306 28.15 -5.48 -8.09
C LEU A 306 29.07 -5.94 -6.94
N ASP A 307 28.74 -5.61 -5.70
CA ASP A 307 29.52 -6.05 -4.54
C ASP A 307 29.53 -7.58 -4.39
N GLY A 308 30.68 -8.13 -4.00
CA GLY A 308 30.95 -9.58 -4.01
C GLY A 308 31.49 -10.10 -2.67
N GLY A 309 32.20 -11.23 -2.71
CA GLY A 309 32.74 -11.86 -1.51
C GLY A 309 31.67 -12.14 -0.45
N GLY A 310 31.94 -11.78 0.81
CA GLY A 310 30.99 -11.96 1.91
C GLY A 310 29.69 -11.17 1.80
N SER A 311 29.64 -10.15 0.93
CA SER A 311 28.41 -9.40 0.66
C SER A 311 27.46 -10.17 -0.26
N ALA A 312 27.98 -11.08 -1.10
CA ALA A 312 27.21 -11.82 -2.10
C ALA A 312 26.07 -12.62 -1.46
N THR A 313 24.85 -12.11 -1.60
CA THR A 313 23.65 -12.67 -0.98
C THR A 313 22.53 -12.66 -2.01
N TYR A 314 21.81 -13.78 -2.11
CA TYR A 314 20.65 -13.97 -2.98
C TYR A 314 19.47 -14.41 -2.14
N VAL A 315 18.35 -13.69 -2.27
CA VAL A 315 17.13 -13.90 -1.48
C VAL A 315 15.98 -14.20 -2.41
N ILE A 316 15.18 -15.21 -2.09
CA ILE A 316 13.94 -15.58 -2.79
C ILE A 316 12.81 -15.53 -1.77
N ASN A 317 11.77 -14.72 -2.05
CA ASN A 317 10.59 -14.57 -1.19
C ASN A 317 10.96 -14.33 0.30
N GLY A 318 11.90 -13.42 0.54
CA GLY A 318 12.37 -13.07 1.89
C GLY A 318 13.26 -14.10 2.59
N THR A 319 13.62 -15.21 1.93
CA THR A 319 14.52 -16.23 2.48
C THR A 319 15.85 -16.25 1.72
N ILE A 320 16.97 -16.32 2.43
CA ILE A 320 18.29 -16.45 1.82
C ILE A 320 18.38 -17.81 1.11
N ALA A 321 18.72 -17.77 -0.17
CA ALA A 321 18.71 -18.94 -1.06
C ALA A 321 20.12 -19.33 -1.55
N ASN A 322 21.16 -18.58 -1.20
CA ASN A 322 22.55 -18.92 -1.54
C ASN A 322 23.38 -19.30 -0.30
N ASN A 323 24.66 -19.60 -0.49
CA ASN A 323 25.60 -19.89 0.59
C ASN A 323 26.64 -18.76 0.79
N PRO A 324 26.34 -17.76 1.66
CA PRO A 324 27.27 -16.69 2.00
C PRO A 324 28.65 -17.20 2.42
N SER A 325 29.67 -16.39 2.18
CA SER A 325 31.06 -16.77 2.46
C SER A 325 31.57 -16.29 3.82
N ASP A 326 30.88 -15.36 4.47
CA ASP A 326 31.25 -14.89 5.80
C ASP A 326 30.88 -15.91 6.88
N HIS A 327 31.67 -16.00 7.95
CA HIS A 327 31.31 -16.81 9.11
C HIS A 327 30.40 -16.05 10.05
N CYS A 328 29.50 -16.77 10.72
CA CYS A 328 28.80 -16.24 11.88
C CYS A 328 29.81 -16.03 13.02
N ARG A 329 29.57 -15.03 13.86
CA ARG A 329 30.41 -14.78 15.02
C ARG A 329 30.55 -16.03 15.91
N ASP A 330 31.79 -16.37 16.26
CA ASP A 330 32.17 -17.48 17.15
C ASP A 330 31.58 -18.85 16.74
N SER A 331 31.45 -19.09 15.44
CA SER A 331 30.76 -20.26 14.90
C SER A 331 31.38 -20.79 13.61
N ALA A 332 31.22 -22.09 13.36
CA ALA A 332 31.60 -22.72 12.10
C ALA A 332 30.56 -22.50 10.98
N PHE A 333 29.39 -21.93 11.31
CA PHE A 333 28.32 -21.65 10.34
C PHE A 333 28.64 -20.41 9.50
N ARG A 334 28.09 -20.36 8.28
CA ARG A 334 28.16 -19.19 7.40
C ARG A 334 26.95 -18.28 7.63
N CYS A 335 27.16 -16.97 7.59
CA CYS A 335 26.13 -15.96 7.79
C CYS A 335 26.16 -14.89 6.71
N PRO A 336 24.99 -14.33 6.34
CA PRO A 336 24.93 -13.19 5.43
C PRO A 336 25.57 -11.96 6.06
N ARG A 337 26.21 -11.13 5.23
CA ARG A 337 26.73 -9.82 5.66
C ARG A 337 25.61 -8.78 5.68
N GLN A 338 25.72 -7.83 6.59
CA GLN A 338 24.96 -6.58 6.52
C GLN A 338 25.58 -5.68 5.46
N VAL A 339 24.83 -5.40 4.40
CA VAL A 339 25.24 -4.62 3.22
C VAL A 339 24.58 -3.24 3.21
N SER A 340 24.94 -2.42 2.23
CA SER A 340 24.34 -1.10 2.01
C SER A 340 23.06 -1.19 1.16
N THR A 341 23.18 -1.11 -0.16
CA THR A 341 22.06 -1.11 -1.08
C THR A 341 21.75 -2.52 -1.58
N ILE A 342 20.51 -2.73 -2.01
CA ILE A 342 20.06 -3.98 -2.64
C ILE A 342 19.36 -3.70 -3.97
N VAL A 343 19.41 -4.66 -4.89
CA VAL A 343 18.51 -4.71 -6.05
C VAL A 343 17.35 -5.62 -5.66
N CYS A 344 16.14 -5.07 -5.67
CA CYS A 344 14.90 -5.75 -5.33
C CYS A 344 14.03 -5.92 -6.57
N VAL A 345 13.61 -7.14 -6.85
CA VAL A 345 12.57 -7.46 -7.82
C VAL A 345 11.26 -7.69 -7.07
N HIS A 346 10.23 -6.95 -7.41
CA HIS A 346 8.92 -6.98 -6.74
C HIS A 346 7.78 -6.95 -7.77
N GLU A 347 6.55 -7.17 -7.30
CA GLU A 347 5.37 -7.00 -8.15
C GLU A 347 5.18 -5.53 -8.55
N PRO A 348 4.61 -5.24 -9.74
CA PRO A 348 4.37 -3.86 -10.15
C PRO A 348 3.55 -3.09 -9.13
N ARG A 349 3.93 -1.84 -8.88
CA ARG A 349 3.24 -0.96 -7.92
C ARG A 349 1.98 -0.37 -8.55
N CYS A 350 0.92 -0.27 -7.75
CA CYS A 350 -0.23 0.57 -8.05
C CYS A 350 0.03 2.03 -7.64
N ASP A 351 -0.72 2.95 -8.25
CA ASP A 351 -0.72 4.37 -7.89
C ASP A 351 -2.15 4.83 -7.55
N PRO A 352 -2.45 5.13 -6.27
CA PRO A 352 -1.59 4.97 -5.10
C PRO A 352 -1.41 3.49 -4.74
N ARG A 353 -0.37 3.18 -3.94
CA ARG A 353 0.02 1.79 -3.61
C ARG A 353 -1.10 0.96 -2.98
N ASP A 354 -1.97 1.61 -2.22
CA ASP A 354 -3.09 1.00 -1.50
C ASP A 354 -4.41 1.08 -2.27
N CYS A 355 -4.42 1.58 -3.51
CA CYS A 355 -5.64 1.81 -4.28
C CYS A 355 -6.68 2.60 -3.45
N ASN A 356 -6.21 3.61 -2.72
CA ASN A 356 -7.00 4.42 -1.78
C ASN A 356 -7.71 3.60 -0.68
N ASN A 357 -7.24 2.40 -0.37
CA ASN A 357 -7.88 1.42 0.52
C ASN A 357 -9.26 0.94 0.02
N HIS A 358 -9.49 1.07 -1.28
CA HIS A 358 -10.76 0.78 -1.95
C HIS A 358 -10.59 -0.17 -3.13
N GLY A 359 -9.47 -0.88 -3.20
CA GLY A 359 -9.19 -1.87 -4.21
C GLY A 359 -8.02 -2.75 -3.82
N ASP A 360 -7.87 -3.85 -4.56
CA ASP A 360 -6.71 -4.73 -4.46
C ASP A 360 -5.74 -4.39 -5.59
N CYS A 361 -4.45 -4.26 -5.28
CA CYS A 361 -3.43 -4.04 -6.31
C CYS A 361 -3.08 -5.35 -7.01
N ILE A 362 -3.41 -5.46 -8.30
CA ILE A 362 -3.18 -6.67 -9.09
C ILE A 362 -2.31 -6.29 -10.29
N GLN A 363 -1.07 -6.77 -10.31
CA GLN A 363 -0.11 -6.51 -11.40
C GLN A 363 0.09 -5.01 -11.73
N GLY A 364 0.00 -4.14 -10.72
CA GLY A 364 0.16 -2.69 -10.87
C GLY A 364 -1.10 -1.95 -11.32
N GLU A 365 -2.24 -2.64 -11.41
CA GLU A 365 -3.55 -2.05 -11.67
C GLU A 365 -4.46 -2.24 -10.45
N CYS A 366 -5.21 -1.20 -10.09
CA CYS A 366 -6.16 -1.27 -8.98
C CYS A 366 -7.45 -1.96 -9.40
N SER A 367 -7.72 -3.13 -8.81
CA SER A 367 -9.01 -3.80 -8.90
C SER A 367 -9.92 -3.30 -7.79
N CYS A 368 -10.80 -2.35 -8.09
CA CYS A 368 -11.63 -1.69 -7.08
C CYS A 368 -12.65 -2.62 -6.42
N HIS A 369 -12.81 -2.44 -5.11
CA HIS A 369 -13.87 -3.03 -4.31
C HIS A 369 -15.24 -2.46 -4.70
N ALA A 370 -16.33 -3.08 -4.24
CA ALA A 370 -17.68 -2.67 -4.61
C ALA A 370 -17.95 -1.19 -4.32
N ASN A 371 -18.65 -0.52 -5.25
CA ASN A 371 -18.96 0.92 -5.24
C ASN A 371 -17.76 1.85 -5.44
N TRP A 372 -16.55 1.34 -5.69
CA TRP A 372 -15.40 2.17 -6.04
C TRP A 372 -14.97 1.93 -7.48
N HIS A 373 -14.51 2.98 -8.14
CA HIS A 373 -14.05 2.97 -9.52
C HIS A 373 -13.00 4.06 -9.75
N GLY A 374 -12.56 4.20 -11.00
CA GLY A 374 -11.40 5.01 -11.34
C GLY A 374 -10.13 4.16 -11.33
N LEU A 375 -9.06 4.69 -11.92
CA LEU A 375 -7.79 3.97 -12.06
C LEU A 375 -7.12 3.68 -10.71
N SER A 376 -7.47 4.45 -9.70
CA SER A 376 -6.91 4.42 -8.34
C SER A 376 -7.96 4.06 -7.28
N CYS A 377 -9.19 3.72 -7.67
CA CYS A 377 -10.33 3.51 -6.76
C CYS A 377 -10.65 4.72 -5.87
N ASP A 378 -10.42 5.93 -6.38
CA ASP A 378 -10.70 7.19 -5.69
C ASP A 378 -12.13 7.70 -5.92
N GLN A 379 -12.85 7.14 -6.87
CA GLN A 379 -14.19 7.56 -7.24
C GLN A 379 -15.23 6.61 -6.69
N LEU A 380 -16.20 7.14 -5.96
CA LEU A 380 -17.33 6.39 -5.43
C LEU A 380 -18.46 6.35 -6.47
N GLN A 381 -18.84 5.13 -6.89
CA GLN A 381 -19.93 4.87 -7.82
C GLN A 381 -21.27 4.86 -7.07
N CYS A 382 -21.91 6.02 -7.01
CA CYS A 382 -23.18 6.25 -6.33
C CYS A 382 -24.39 6.11 -7.25
N GLY A 383 -24.49 5.01 -8.00
CA GLY A 383 -25.54 4.80 -9.01
C GLY A 383 -25.66 5.94 -10.05
N ASP A 384 -26.76 5.98 -10.80
CA ASP A 384 -27.04 7.12 -11.67
C ASP A 384 -27.42 8.34 -10.80
N HIS A 385 -26.82 9.50 -11.09
CA HIS A 385 -27.15 10.81 -10.51
C HIS A 385 -26.72 11.12 -9.06
N ASN A 386 -25.74 10.41 -8.49
CA ASN A 386 -25.19 10.74 -7.15
C ASN A 386 -26.32 10.81 -6.09
N CYS A 387 -27.03 9.69 -5.93
CA CYS A 387 -28.22 9.59 -5.07
C CYS A 387 -29.38 10.49 -5.51
N SER A 388 -29.51 10.78 -6.80
CA SER A 388 -30.56 11.61 -7.41
C SER A 388 -30.72 13.01 -6.81
N GLY A 389 -29.72 13.51 -6.08
CA GLY A 389 -29.83 14.74 -5.28
C GLY A 389 -30.83 14.64 -4.11
N LYS A 390 -31.19 13.43 -3.70
CA LYS A 390 -32.15 13.07 -2.63
C LYS A 390 -31.49 12.17 -1.58
N GLY A 391 -30.20 12.35 -1.36
CA GLY A 391 -29.43 11.56 -0.41
C GLY A 391 -27.96 11.94 -0.41
N ILE A 392 -27.22 11.33 0.50
CA ILE A 392 -25.78 11.49 0.67
C ILE A 392 -25.12 10.17 0.26
N CYS A 393 -24.11 10.24 -0.60
CA CYS A 393 -23.37 9.04 -0.97
C CYS A 393 -22.35 8.65 0.10
N HIS A 394 -22.32 7.36 0.45
CA HIS A 394 -21.42 6.76 1.42
C HIS A 394 -20.75 5.51 0.82
N GLY A 395 -19.66 5.02 1.41
CA GLY A 395 -18.92 3.83 0.94
C GLY A 395 -19.74 2.54 0.72
N ASN A 396 -20.95 2.45 1.28
CA ASN A 396 -21.86 1.31 1.14
C ASN A 396 -23.05 1.58 0.19
N GLY A 397 -23.05 2.71 -0.53
CA GLY A 397 -24.16 3.15 -1.39
C GLY A 397 -24.80 4.46 -0.91
N CYS A 398 -26.00 4.77 -1.43
CA CYS A 398 -26.72 5.99 -1.07
C CYS A 398 -27.47 5.87 0.25
N ILE A 399 -27.27 6.85 1.13
CA ILE A 399 -28.15 7.11 2.27
C ILE A 399 -29.18 8.13 1.81
N CYS A 400 -30.41 7.68 1.57
CA CYS A 400 -31.47 8.53 1.06
C CYS A 400 -32.03 9.46 2.13
N ASP A 401 -32.44 10.65 1.70
CA ASP A 401 -33.25 11.56 2.49
C ASP A 401 -34.58 10.87 2.87
N VAL A 402 -35.16 11.28 3.99
CA VAL A 402 -36.48 10.82 4.44
C VAL A 402 -37.52 10.91 3.31
N GLY A 403 -38.32 9.86 3.15
CA GLY A 403 -39.31 9.77 2.08
C GLY A 403 -38.82 9.15 0.76
N TYR A 404 -37.54 8.76 0.66
CA TYR A 404 -36.95 8.08 -0.51
C TYR A 404 -36.35 6.72 -0.13
N LEU A 405 -36.25 5.82 -1.11
CA LEU A 405 -35.77 4.43 -0.93
C LEU A 405 -34.41 4.18 -1.60
N PRO A 406 -33.52 3.38 -0.97
CA PRO A 406 -32.33 2.82 -1.62
C PRO A 406 -32.67 1.97 -2.87
N PRO A 407 -31.73 1.75 -3.80
CA PRO A 407 -30.30 2.04 -3.71
C PRO A 407 -29.82 3.38 -4.29
N ASP A 408 -30.65 4.11 -5.04
CA ASP A 408 -30.27 5.31 -5.83
C ASP A 408 -31.11 6.57 -5.49
N CYS A 409 -32.01 6.45 -4.50
CA CYS A 409 -32.94 7.50 -4.07
C CYS A 409 -33.85 8.03 -5.18
N THR A 410 -34.10 7.24 -6.23
CA THR A 410 -35.02 7.60 -7.31
C THR A 410 -36.48 7.41 -6.93
N ARG A 411 -36.76 6.47 -6.01
CA ARG A 411 -38.12 6.07 -5.63
C ARG A 411 -38.53 6.74 -4.33
N THR A 412 -39.72 7.34 -4.33
CA THR A 412 -40.37 7.81 -3.10
C THR A 412 -40.97 6.65 -2.31
N CYS A 413 -41.29 6.87 -1.04
CA CYS A 413 -42.00 5.87 -0.24
C CYS A 413 -43.31 5.42 -0.91
N PRO A 414 -43.60 4.11 -0.92
CA PRO A 414 -44.87 3.60 -1.42
C PRO A 414 -46.01 4.11 -0.51
N SER A 415 -47.19 4.27 -1.10
CA SER A 415 -48.39 4.68 -0.37
C SER A 415 -48.61 3.79 0.86
N GLY A 416 -48.84 4.41 2.02
CA GLY A 416 -48.97 3.72 3.30
C GLY A 416 -47.70 3.66 4.13
N TRP A 417 -46.56 4.18 3.64
CA TRP A 417 -45.30 4.22 4.37
C TRP A 417 -44.64 5.60 4.33
N TYR A 418 -43.88 5.93 5.38
CA TYR A 418 -43.17 7.20 5.49
C TYR A 418 -41.89 7.11 6.34
N GLY A 419 -41.08 8.18 6.29
CA GLY A 419 -39.88 8.37 7.11
C GLY A 419 -38.61 7.75 6.51
N GLN A 420 -37.58 7.57 7.36
CA GLN A 420 -36.30 7.03 6.92
C GLN A 420 -36.45 5.59 6.42
N ASP A 421 -35.96 5.32 5.21
CA ASP A 421 -36.09 4.02 4.53
C ASP A 421 -37.54 3.50 4.46
N CYS A 422 -38.52 4.41 4.57
CA CYS A 422 -39.95 4.10 4.65
C CYS A 422 -40.29 3.09 5.75
N SER A 423 -39.65 3.23 6.92
CA SER A 423 -39.77 2.26 8.03
C SER A 423 -41.08 2.38 8.84
N TYR A 424 -41.87 3.43 8.64
CA TYR A 424 -43.09 3.69 9.40
C TYR A 424 -44.34 3.54 8.53
N HIS A 425 -45.40 2.98 9.10
CA HIS A 425 -46.69 2.84 8.42
C HIS A 425 -47.58 4.07 8.68
N CYS A 426 -48.33 4.53 7.68
CA CYS A 426 -49.32 5.59 7.84
C CYS A 426 -50.48 5.09 8.71
N ASP A 427 -50.80 5.78 9.80
CA ASP A 427 -51.93 5.44 10.69
C ASP A 427 -53.23 6.19 10.32
N CYS A 428 -53.42 6.53 9.05
CA CYS A 428 -54.57 7.33 8.60
C CYS A 428 -55.83 6.46 8.51
N LEU A 429 -56.84 6.74 9.34
CA LEU A 429 -58.11 5.98 9.36
C LEU A 429 -59.00 6.30 8.15
N HIS A 430 -59.28 7.59 7.94
CA HIS A 430 -60.11 8.09 6.84
C HIS A 430 -59.28 9.01 5.92
N GLY A 431 -58.06 8.62 5.58
CA GLY A 431 -57.19 9.32 4.64
C GLY A 431 -56.84 8.45 3.43
N TRP A 432 -56.44 9.07 2.32
CA TRP A 432 -56.04 8.32 1.11
C TRP A 432 -54.58 7.85 1.17
N SER A 433 -53.71 8.67 1.74
CA SER A 433 -52.29 8.40 1.99
C SER A 433 -51.76 9.38 3.03
N CYS A 434 -50.56 9.12 3.56
CA CYS A 434 -49.82 10.12 4.31
C CYS A 434 -48.66 10.69 3.47
N ASP A 435 -48.17 11.87 3.88
CA ASP A 435 -46.96 12.46 3.33
C ASP A 435 -45.76 11.52 3.57
N PRO A 436 -44.96 11.19 2.53
CA PRO A 436 -43.88 10.21 2.64
C PRO A 436 -42.72 10.68 3.53
N VAL A 437 -42.62 11.98 3.84
CA VAL A 437 -41.58 12.55 4.70
C VAL A 437 -42.06 12.63 6.14
N SER A 438 -43.19 13.30 6.39
CA SER A 438 -43.67 13.63 7.73
C SER A 438 -44.64 12.59 8.33
N GLY A 439 -45.28 11.79 7.49
CA GLY A 439 -46.36 10.89 7.90
C GLY A 439 -47.70 11.59 8.14
N GLU A 440 -47.83 12.86 7.77
CA GLU A 440 -49.07 13.62 7.94
C GLU A 440 -50.16 13.11 7.00
N CYS A 441 -51.35 12.86 7.55
CA CYS A 441 -52.46 12.28 6.80
C CYS A 441 -53.19 13.31 5.94
N ALA A 442 -53.39 12.99 4.66
CA ALA A 442 -54.34 13.72 3.83
C ALA A 442 -55.76 13.16 4.04
N CYS A 443 -56.56 13.85 4.84
CA CYS A 443 -57.91 13.41 5.22
C CYS A 443 -58.92 13.50 4.08
N LEU A 444 -59.82 12.51 4.01
CA LEU A 444 -61.02 12.56 3.18
C LEU A 444 -61.89 13.77 3.58
N PRO A 445 -62.68 14.35 2.64
CA PRO A 445 -63.65 15.38 2.97
C PRO A 445 -64.58 14.93 4.12
N GLY A 446 -64.80 15.83 5.07
CA GLY A 446 -65.63 15.56 6.25
C GLY A 446 -64.89 14.95 7.45
N TYR A 447 -63.58 14.76 7.35
CA TYR A 447 -62.73 14.26 8.42
C TYR A 447 -61.55 15.20 8.69
N THR A 448 -61.11 15.24 9.95
CA THR A 448 -60.00 16.05 10.45
C THR A 448 -59.27 15.33 11.58
N GLY A 449 -58.29 16.01 12.18
CA GLY A 449 -57.42 15.46 13.20
C GLY A 449 -56.19 14.76 12.63
N LYS A 450 -55.19 14.55 13.49
CA LYS A 450 -53.85 14.06 13.11
C LYS A 450 -53.85 12.76 12.29
N TYR A 451 -54.79 11.85 12.57
CA TYR A 451 -54.93 10.55 11.91
C TYR A 451 -56.26 10.43 11.13
N CYS A 452 -56.92 11.56 10.85
CA CYS A 452 -58.25 11.62 10.23
C CYS A 452 -59.33 10.83 11.02
N GLN A 453 -59.16 10.79 12.35
CA GLN A 453 -60.06 10.06 13.24
C GLN A 453 -61.33 10.86 13.58
N ASP A 454 -61.28 12.17 13.46
CA ASP A 454 -62.34 13.07 13.89
C ASP A 454 -63.22 13.44 12.70
N ILE A 455 -64.54 13.49 12.90
CA ILE A 455 -65.47 14.11 11.95
C ILE A 455 -65.38 15.63 12.07
N CYS A 456 -65.72 16.36 11.00
CA CYS A 456 -65.78 17.82 11.08
C CYS A 456 -66.64 18.30 12.25
N ALA A 457 -66.17 19.36 12.91
CA ALA A 457 -66.91 20.02 13.98
C ALA A 457 -68.29 20.46 13.48
N ILE A 458 -69.27 20.49 14.38
CA ILE A 458 -70.63 20.93 14.05
C ILE A 458 -70.55 22.35 13.45
N GLY A 459 -71.11 22.52 12.25
CA GLY A 459 -71.04 23.78 11.51
C GLY A 459 -70.01 23.81 10.39
N TYR A 460 -69.18 22.77 10.25
CA TYR A 460 -68.15 22.68 9.20
C TYR A 460 -68.25 21.39 8.38
N TYR A 461 -67.83 21.43 7.11
CA TYR A 461 -67.81 20.28 6.21
C TYR A 461 -66.69 20.39 5.17
N GLY A 462 -66.58 19.37 4.29
CA GLY A 462 -65.67 19.41 3.14
C GLY A 462 -64.22 19.04 3.46
N PRO A 463 -63.28 19.21 2.50
CA PRO A 463 -61.85 18.97 2.71
C PRO A 463 -61.31 19.87 3.83
N GLY A 464 -60.52 19.31 4.76
CA GLY A 464 -59.95 20.06 5.88
C GLY A 464 -60.95 20.57 6.93
N CYS A 465 -62.26 20.38 6.71
CA CYS A 465 -63.33 21.03 7.46
C CYS A 465 -63.32 22.57 7.36
N ASP A 466 -62.87 23.11 6.23
CA ASP A 466 -62.73 24.55 6.03
C ASP A 466 -64.02 25.24 5.54
N GLU A 467 -65.03 24.47 5.13
CA GLU A 467 -66.30 25.01 4.61
C GLU A 467 -67.35 25.13 5.72
N GLU A 468 -68.03 26.27 5.81
CA GLU A 468 -69.07 26.53 6.82
C GLU A 468 -70.46 26.08 6.34
N CYS A 469 -71.24 25.45 7.21
CA CYS A 469 -72.59 24.98 6.90
C CYS A 469 -73.58 26.15 6.68
N GLU A 470 -74.11 26.30 5.47
CA GLU A 470 -75.14 27.29 5.16
C GLU A 470 -76.58 26.76 5.38
N CYS A 471 -76.92 26.35 6.61
CA CYS A 471 -78.28 25.89 6.93
C CYS A 471 -79.18 27.03 7.47
N SER A 472 -80.42 27.12 6.99
CA SER A 472 -81.39 28.12 7.46
C SER A 472 -81.67 27.98 8.97
N ASN A 473 -81.61 29.09 9.72
CA ASN A 473 -81.79 29.24 11.17
C ASN A 473 -80.59 28.94 12.09
N GLY A 474 -79.37 28.74 11.56
CA GLY A 474 -78.13 28.83 12.35
C GLY A 474 -77.93 27.79 13.47
N LEU A 475 -78.71 26.70 13.50
CA LEU A 475 -78.79 25.79 14.66
C LEU A 475 -78.96 24.30 14.29
N CYS A 476 -78.49 23.84 13.12
CA CYS A 476 -78.53 22.42 12.76
C CYS A 476 -77.18 21.90 12.24
N PRO A 477 -76.75 20.68 12.63
CA PRO A 477 -75.57 20.05 12.03
C PRO A 477 -75.85 19.73 10.55
N CYS A 478 -75.00 20.22 9.64
CA CYS A 478 -74.98 19.75 8.25
C CYS A 478 -74.17 18.46 8.14
N HIS A 479 -74.38 17.70 7.06
CA HIS A 479 -73.67 16.45 6.84
C HIS A 479 -72.17 16.73 6.64
N HIS A 480 -71.33 16.18 7.53
CA HIS A 480 -69.90 16.52 7.62
C HIS A 480 -69.13 16.32 6.30
N ILE A 481 -69.53 15.39 5.43
CA ILE A 481 -68.86 15.18 4.13
C ILE A 481 -69.37 16.12 3.04
N THR A 482 -70.68 16.36 2.97
CA THR A 482 -71.35 16.93 1.79
C THR A 482 -71.96 18.30 2.01
N GLY A 483 -71.98 18.80 3.25
CA GLY A 483 -72.61 20.07 3.62
C GLY A 483 -74.14 20.03 3.59
N SER A 484 -74.75 18.89 3.32
CA SER A 484 -76.21 18.78 3.13
C SER A 484 -76.95 18.89 4.46
N CYS A 485 -77.91 19.80 4.57
CA CYS A 485 -78.74 19.95 5.77
C CYS A 485 -79.84 18.88 5.79
N MET A 486 -79.85 18.01 6.80
CA MET A 486 -80.95 17.06 6.98
C MET A 486 -82.13 17.73 7.69
N ILE A 487 -83.18 18.08 6.96
CA ILE A 487 -84.46 18.49 7.54
C ILE A 487 -85.31 17.22 7.72
N SER A 488 -85.04 16.45 8.77
CA SER A 488 -85.93 15.36 9.18
C SER A 488 -86.49 15.68 10.56
N HIS A 489 -87.81 15.90 10.60
CA HIS A 489 -88.62 16.19 11.78
C HIS A 489 -88.14 15.47 13.04
N MET A 490 -87.53 16.23 13.96
CA MET A 490 -87.12 15.76 15.27
C MET A 490 -88.33 15.83 16.21
N THR A 491 -88.90 14.67 16.56
CA THR A 491 -89.92 14.57 17.63
C THR A 491 -89.32 14.89 19.00
N PRO A 492 -90.07 15.49 19.94
CA PRO A 492 -89.50 16.19 21.08
C PRO A 492 -89.26 15.24 22.27
N THR A 493 -88.03 14.77 22.49
CA THR A 493 -87.66 14.12 23.78
C THR A 493 -86.21 14.32 24.24
N MET A 494 -85.46 15.30 23.74
CA MET A 494 -84.07 15.56 24.22
C MET A 494 -83.81 17.06 24.46
N GLU A 495 -84.68 17.73 25.20
CA GLU A 495 -84.49 19.12 25.64
C GLU A 495 -83.83 19.24 27.03
N VAL A 496 -82.98 18.27 27.42
CA VAL A 496 -82.35 18.26 28.77
C VAL A 496 -80.81 18.38 28.74
N PHE A 497 -80.13 18.14 27.62
CA PHE A 497 -78.65 18.17 27.60
C PHE A 497 -78.01 19.49 27.14
N SER A 498 -78.76 20.50 26.66
CA SER A 498 -78.16 21.76 26.16
C SER A 498 -77.94 22.86 27.22
N LYS A 499 -78.09 22.56 28.52
CA LYS A 499 -77.96 23.56 29.61
C LYS A 499 -76.82 23.33 30.61
N LEU A 500 -75.79 22.57 30.25
CA LEU A 500 -74.61 22.37 31.10
C LEU A 500 -73.26 22.67 30.40
N GLY A 501 -73.25 23.49 29.35
CA GLY A 501 -72.04 23.81 28.58
C GLY A 501 -71.40 25.18 28.85
N SER A 502 -71.96 26.03 29.71
CA SER A 502 -71.49 27.41 29.87
C SER A 502 -71.36 27.85 31.33
N ALA A 503 -70.51 27.14 32.07
CA ALA A 503 -69.71 27.71 33.15
C ALA A 503 -68.64 26.68 33.54
N LEU A 504 -67.38 26.90 33.18
CA LEU A 504 -66.19 26.60 33.99
C LEU A 504 -64.94 27.11 33.24
N PRO A 505 -64.16 28.03 33.83
CA PRO A 505 -62.84 28.40 33.34
C PRO A 505 -61.79 27.35 33.73
N ALA A 506 -60.72 27.32 32.96
CA ALA A 506 -59.54 26.49 33.15
C ALA A 506 -58.87 26.74 34.50
N GLU A 507 -58.72 25.70 35.33
CA GLU A 507 -57.50 25.46 36.10
C GLU A 507 -57.45 24.06 36.75
N SER A 508 -56.31 23.39 36.53
CA SER A 508 -55.65 22.39 37.38
C SER A 508 -56.14 20.93 37.41
N SER A 509 -55.17 20.06 37.13
CA SER A 509 -55.18 18.61 37.30
C SER A 509 -55.46 18.20 38.75
N LYS A 510 -56.51 17.38 38.96
CA LYS A 510 -56.62 16.29 39.96
C LYS A 510 -58.11 15.96 40.18
N MET A 511 -58.76 15.40 39.14
CA MET A 511 -60.10 14.79 39.31
C MET A 511 -60.44 13.76 38.22
N LYS A 512 -59.43 13.16 37.58
CA LYS A 512 -59.62 12.08 36.59
C LYS A 512 -59.49 10.66 37.18
N ASP A 513 -59.00 10.51 38.40
CA ASP A 513 -58.72 9.18 38.99
C ASP A 513 -59.83 8.62 39.89
N TRP A 514 -61.02 9.24 39.95
CA TRP A 514 -62.12 8.76 40.81
C TRP A 514 -63.30 8.12 40.05
N PHE A 515 -63.45 8.37 38.74
CA PHE A 515 -64.66 7.99 37.98
C PHE A 515 -64.53 6.72 37.12
N LEU A 516 -63.37 6.06 37.04
CA LEU A 516 -63.18 4.86 36.21
C LEU A 516 -63.33 3.51 36.95
N THR A 517 -63.76 3.50 38.22
CA THR A 517 -63.87 2.26 39.02
C THR A 517 -65.30 1.77 39.30
N ASN A 518 -66.34 2.44 38.81
CA ASN A 518 -67.71 1.97 38.98
C ASN A 518 -68.60 2.45 37.82
N LEU A 519 -68.71 1.63 36.78
CA LEU A 519 -69.95 1.26 36.09
C LEU A 519 -69.58 0.30 34.95
N SER A 520 -70.13 -0.91 35.07
CA SER A 520 -69.94 -2.14 34.29
C SER A 520 -70.22 -2.03 32.80
#